data_AF-A0A7C4K5Q0-F1
#
_entry.id   AF-A0A7C4K5Q0-F1
#
_cell.length_a   1.000
_cell.length_b   1.000
_cell.length_c   1.000
_cell.angle_alpha   90.00
_cell.angle_beta   90.00
_cell.angle_gamma   90.00
#
_symmetry.space_group_name_H-M   'P 1'
#
loop_
_entity.id
_entity.type
_entity.pdbx_description
1 polymer ?
#
loop_
_entity_poly.entity_id
_entity_poly.type
_entity_poly.pdbx_seq_one_letter_code
_entity_poly.pdbx_strand_id
1 'polypeptide(L)'
;MCEYRKKLSSKDDRNKSVRVIKYLLFSASIIPTIVGGSIALSEGRFLLSTWIVLAIALFIGQMGGDYLYYYFTHFHTDKRDSHTKIFSGWKPLFSSYFSNEKFTLWAGIICLFIDLIIGIYYIITIDYIISFFAVVGGLIALLFTPLMLRGLKEPVIFMTFGPLCVYGVYYALAVKFSFDPVLASIPIGFFVAVVAYLKGAKVEIIKGNNQESIIKLKKKRIIILYALAYISIIVSVVTSVIPFWTILGILSMPIAYLVIKVVKNEKSLLSDYLWAVVKSIMVLIISGIFISIGYNIR
;
A
#
# COMPACT_ATOMS: atom_id res chain seq x y z
N MET A 1 -13.11 -36.73 -13.10
CA MET A 1 -13.59 -35.43 -13.63
C MET A 1 -13.84 -34.35 -12.57
N CYS A 2 -14.46 -34.65 -11.42
CA CYS A 2 -14.75 -33.66 -10.36
C CYS A 2 -13.50 -32.97 -9.78
N GLU A 3 -12.42 -33.71 -9.55
CA GLU A 3 -11.16 -33.18 -9.01
C GLU A 3 -10.43 -32.25 -10.00
N TYR A 4 -10.51 -32.56 -11.30
CA TYR A 4 -9.94 -31.73 -12.37
C TYR A 4 -10.70 -30.41 -12.51
N ARG A 5 -12.04 -30.44 -12.42
CA ARG A 5 -12.89 -29.23 -12.39
C ARG A 5 -12.60 -28.35 -11.17
N LYS A 6 -12.41 -28.94 -9.98
CA LYS A 6 -12.02 -28.20 -8.75
C LYS A 6 -10.65 -27.53 -8.90
N LYS A 7 -9.66 -28.21 -9.49
CA LYS A 7 -8.32 -27.63 -9.75
C LYS A 7 -8.39 -26.46 -10.75
N LEU A 8 -9.17 -26.58 -11.82
CA LEU A 8 -9.39 -25.50 -12.80
C LEU A 8 -10.06 -24.27 -12.17
N SER A 9 -11.17 -24.47 -11.44
CA SER A 9 -11.86 -23.39 -10.71
C SER A 9 -10.96 -22.70 -9.69
N SER A 10 -10.15 -23.45 -8.93
CA SER A 10 -9.22 -22.88 -7.95
C SER A 10 -8.11 -22.02 -8.59
N LYS A 11 -7.69 -22.34 -9.82
CA LYS A 11 -6.64 -21.61 -10.55
C LYS A 11 -7.19 -20.32 -11.16
N ASP A 12 -8.41 -20.34 -11.67
CA ASP A 12 -9.10 -19.14 -12.19
C ASP A 12 -9.43 -18.15 -11.07
N ASP A 13 -9.93 -18.63 -9.92
CA ASP A 13 -10.19 -17.78 -8.76
C ASP A 13 -8.92 -17.13 -8.21
N ARG A 14 -7.80 -17.85 -8.21
CA ARG A 14 -6.49 -17.31 -7.85
C ARG A 14 -6.07 -16.19 -8.81
N ASN A 15 -6.16 -16.42 -10.12
CA ASN A 15 -5.77 -15.43 -11.13
C ASN A 15 -6.64 -14.16 -11.04
N LYS A 16 -7.96 -14.34 -10.83
CA LYS A 16 -8.90 -13.24 -10.61
C LYS A 16 -8.52 -12.41 -9.39
N SER A 17 -8.26 -13.06 -8.25
CA SER A 17 -7.90 -12.39 -7.01
C SER A 17 -6.57 -11.64 -7.13
N VAL A 18 -5.55 -12.24 -7.74
CA VAL A 18 -4.26 -11.58 -7.99
C VAL A 18 -4.41 -10.35 -8.90
N ARG A 19 -5.28 -10.42 -9.92
CA ARG A 19 -5.58 -9.28 -10.79
C ARG A 19 -6.29 -8.15 -10.03
N VAL A 20 -7.25 -8.47 -9.17
CA VAL A 20 -7.93 -7.48 -8.32
C VAL A 20 -6.94 -6.81 -7.37
N ILE A 21 -6.11 -7.60 -6.69
CA ILE A 21 -5.06 -7.09 -5.79
C ILE A 21 -4.10 -6.17 -6.55
N LYS A 22 -3.66 -6.54 -7.76
CA LYS A 22 -2.78 -5.72 -8.59
C LYS A 22 -3.32 -4.30 -8.78
N TYR A 23 -4.59 -4.14 -9.16
CA TYR A 23 -5.17 -2.82 -9.37
C TYR A 23 -5.42 -2.08 -8.05
N LEU A 24 -5.94 -2.78 -7.05
CA LEU A 24 -6.24 -2.17 -5.76
C LEU A 24 -4.98 -1.76 -4.98
N LEU A 25 -3.81 -2.32 -5.27
CA LEU A 25 -2.55 -1.90 -4.62
C LEU A 25 -2.21 -0.42 -4.87
N PHE A 26 -2.69 0.20 -5.95
CA PHE A 26 -2.53 1.64 -6.19
C PHE A 26 -3.33 2.51 -5.22
N SER A 27 -4.25 1.93 -4.43
CA SER A 27 -4.82 2.65 -3.28
C SER A 27 -3.76 3.11 -2.28
N ALA A 28 -2.58 2.47 -2.26
CA ALA A 28 -1.47 2.87 -1.40
C ALA A 28 -0.94 4.28 -1.73
N SER A 29 -0.99 4.75 -2.98
CA SER A 29 -0.64 6.14 -3.34
C SER A 29 -1.87 7.06 -3.41
N ILE A 30 -3.01 6.53 -3.85
CA ILE A 30 -4.25 7.31 -4.01
C ILE A 30 -4.80 7.76 -2.65
N ILE A 31 -4.90 6.87 -1.67
CA ILE A 31 -5.49 7.19 -0.36
C ILE A 31 -4.67 8.25 0.39
N PRO A 32 -3.33 8.17 0.48
CA PRO A 32 -2.54 9.25 1.07
C PRO A 32 -2.73 10.60 0.39
N THR A 33 -2.89 10.61 -0.94
CA THR A 33 -3.16 11.83 -1.69
C THR A 33 -4.51 12.44 -1.33
N ILE A 34 -5.55 11.61 -1.20
CA ILE A 34 -6.87 12.05 -0.75
C ILE A 34 -6.80 12.59 0.68
N VAL A 35 -6.13 11.87 1.60
CA VAL A 35 -6.01 12.30 3.00
C VAL A 35 -5.24 13.61 3.10
N GLY A 36 -4.04 13.72 2.52
CA GLY A 36 -3.24 14.96 2.56
C GLY A 36 -3.97 16.15 1.91
N GLY A 37 -4.66 15.91 0.79
CA GLY A 37 -5.50 16.91 0.14
C GLY A 37 -6.70 17.34 0.99
N SER A 38 -7.34 16.40 1.68
CA SER A 38 -8.50 16.67 2.55
C SER A 38 -8.15 17.54 3.75
N ILE A 39 -6.94 17.39 4.29
CA ILE A 39 -6.43 18.24 5.38
C ILE A 39 -6.21 19.66 4.83
N ALA A 40 -5.52 19.80 3.69
CA ALA A 40 -5.33 21.11 3.06
C ALA A 40 -6.65 21.78 2.67
N LEU A 41 -7.65 21.00 2.27
CA LEU A 41 -9.01 21.47 1.97
C LEU A 41 -9.72 22.01 3.21
N SER A 42 -9.60 21.32 4.35
CA SER A 42 -10.18 21.78 5.62
C SER A 42 -9.60 23.13 6.07
N GLU A 43 -8.35 23.42 5.69
CA GLU A 43 -7.67 24.70 5.95
C GLU A 43 -7.92 25.77 4.86
N GLY A 44 -8.72 25.47 3.82
CA GLY A 44 -8.98 26.39 2.71
C GLY A 44 -7.79 26.61 1.76
N ARG A 45 -6.80 25.69 1.76
CA ARG A 45 -5.55 25.79 0.98
C ARG A 45 -5.50 24.81 -0.19
N PHE A 46 -6.63 24.21 -0.54
CA PHE A 46 -6.67 23.19 -1.58
C PHE A 46 -6.71 23.80 -2.98
N LEU A 47 -5.72 23.46 -3.80
CA LEU A 47 -5.69 23.77 -5.22
C LEU A 47 -5.85 22.48 -6.03
N LEU A 48 -6.96 22.36 -6.78
CA LEU A 48 -7.31 21.12 -7.49
C LEU A 48 -6.24 20.73 -8.53
N SER A 49 -5.70 21.69 -9.28
CA SER A 49 -4.66 21.44 -10.28
C SER A 49 -3.40 20.85 -9.64
N THR A 50 -2.91 21.46 -8.57
CA THR A 50 -1.75 20.96 -7.81
C THR A 50 -2.01 19.57 -7.26
N TRP A 51 -3.18 19.35 -6.66
CA TRP A 51 -3.54 18.05 -6.10
C TRP A 51 -3.60 16.94 -7.15
N ILE A 52 -4.16 17.21 -8.35
CA ILE A 52 -4.20 16.24 -9.46
C ILE A 52 -2.79 15.85 -9.89
N VAL A 53 -1.89 16.83 -10.08
CA VAL A 53 -0.51 16.56 -10.50
C VAL A 53 0.25 15.78 -9.43
N LEU A 54 0.06 16.10 -8.14
CA LEU A 54 0.63 15.33 -7.03
C LEU A 54 0.09 13.88 -6.97
N ALA A 55 -1.20 13.69 -7.24
CA ALA A 55 -1.81 12.36 -7.31
C ALA A 55 -1.20 11.53 -8.45
N ILE A 56 -1.00 12.16 -9.61
CA ILE A 56 -0.34 11.54 -10.78
C ILE A 56 1.12 11.21 -10.45
N ALA A 57 1.85 12.13 -9.83
CA ALA A 57 3.24 11.92 -9.40
C ALA A 57 3.35 10.70 -8.48
N LEU A 58 2.61 10.68 -7.36
CA LEU A 58 2.64 9.55 -6.43
C LEU A 58 2.19 8.22 -7.06
N PHE A 59 1.23 8.26 -8.00
CA PHE A 59 0.81 7.09 -8.76
C PHE A 59 1.95 6.56 -9.65
N ILE A 60 2.61 7.44 -10.40
CA ILE A 60 3.75 7.11 -11.27
C ILE A 60 4.95 6.64 -10.44
N GLY A 61 5.25 7.30 -9.32
CA GLY A 61 6.30 6.90 -8.38
C GLY A 61 6.07 5.50 -7.82
N GLN A 62 4.84 5.18 -7.39
CA GLN A 62 4.48 3.81 -7.00
C GLN A 62 4.65 2.82 -8.16
N MET A 63 4.22 3.20 -9.37
CA MET A 63 4.38 2.36 -10.56
C MET A 63 5.86 2.06 -10.84
N GLY A 64 6.73 3.06 -10.74
CA GLY A 64 8.18 2.92 -10.85
C GLY A 64 8.76 1.97 -9.81
N GLY A 65 8.36 2.13 -8.55
CA GLY A 65 8.74 1.22 -7.46
C GLY A 65 8.28 -0.22 -7.70
N ASP A 66 7.05 -0.44 -8.18
CA ASP A 66 6.54 -1.77 -8.52
C ASP A 66 7.33 -2.43 -9.66
N TYR A 67 7.74 -1.67 -10.67
CA TYR A 67 8.60 -2.14 -11.77
C TYR A 67 9.99 -2.55 -11.27
N LEU A 68 10.66 -1.70 -10.48
CA LEU A 68 11.97 -2.00 -9.91
C LEU A 68 11.90 -3.19 -8.95
N TYR A 69 10.89 -3.24 -8.08
CA TYR A 69 10.63 -4.37 -7.21
C TYR A 69 10.50 -5.67 -8.00
N TYR A 70 9.71 -5.66 -9.09
CA TYR A 70 9.57 -6.82 -9.96
C TYR A 70 10.90 -7.20 -10.61
N TYR A 71 11.65 -6.24 -11.14
CA TYR A 71 12.94 -6.48 -11.78
C TYR A 71 13.93 -7.18 -10.83
N PHE A 72 14.12 -6.64 -9.63
CA PHE A 72 15.09 -7.17 -8.67
C PHE A 72 14.63 -8.50 -8.04
N THR A 73 13.33 -8.69 -7.80
CA THR A 73 12.84 -9.94 -7.17
C THR A 73 12.61 -11.07 -8.17
N HIS A 74 12.19 -10.77 -9.39
CA HIS A 74 11.88 -11.79 -10.40
C HIS A 74 13.14 -12.30 -11.12
N PHE A 75 14.10 -11.42 -11.41
CA PHE A 75 15.30 -11.78 -12.19
C PHE A 75 16.56 -11.94 -11.32
N HIS A 76 16.64 -11.29 -10.16
CA HIS A 76 17.90 -11.17 -9.39
C HIS A 76 17.85 -11.75 -7.97
N THR A 77 16.72 -12.35 -7.56
CA THR A 77 16.59 -13.02 -6.25
C THR A 77 16.40 -14.54 -6.47
N ASP A 78 16.90 -15.37 -5.55
CA ASP A 78 16.78 -16.84 -5.64
C ASP A 78 15.30 -17.23 -5.85
N LYS A 79 15.02 -18.14 -6.80
CA LYS A 79 13.67 -18.69 -7.07
C LYS A 79 13.00 -19.30 -5.83
N ARG A 80 13.77 -19.55 -4.77
CA ARG A 80 13.30 -19.99 -3.45
C ARG A 80 12.69 -18.88 -2.59
N ASP A 81 12.76 -17.62 -3.00
CA ASP A 81 12.09 -16.55 -2.28
C ASP A 81 10.56 -16.64 -2.46
N SER A 82 9.93 -17.02 -1.36
CA SER A 82 8.51 -17.36 -1.15
C SER A 82 7.47 -16.40 -1.74
N HIS A 83 7.84 -15.15 -2.00
CA HIS A 83 7.02 -14.17 -2.73
C HIS A 83 6.51 -14.71 -4.07
N THR A 84 7.28 -15.61 -4.69
CA THR A 84 7.02 -16.17 -6.02
C THR A 84 5.92 -17.23 -6.08
N LYS A 85 5.45 -17.81 -4.96
CA LYS A 85 4.48 -18.93 -5.01
C LYS A 85 3.01 -18.53 -4.79
N ILE A 86 2.69 -17.65 -3.83
CA ILE A 86 1.30 -17.21 -3.57
C ILE A 86 0.81 -16.29 -4.70
N PHE A 87 1.65 -15.33 -5.04
CA PHE A 87 1.41 -14.32 -6.07
C PHE A 87 2.11 -14.69 -7.38
N SER A 88 2.31 -15.99 -7.64
CA SER A 88 2.87 -16.48 -8.91
C SER A 88 2.01 -15.95 -10.07
N GLY A 89 2.53 -15.00 -10.85
CA GLY A 89 1.78 -14.32 -11.92
C GLY A 89 1.41 -12.87 -11.63
N TRP A 90 1.68 -12.33 -10.43
CA TRP A 90 1.67 -10.88 -10.24
C TRP A 90 2.75 -10.26 -11.12
N LYS A 91 2.34 -9.21 -11.83
CA LYS A 91 3.15 -8.46 -12.78
C LYS A 91 2.77 -6.99 -12.63
N PRO A 92 3.73 -6.05 -12.67
CA PRO A 92 3.45 -4.61 -12.69
C PRO A 92 2.39 -4.23 -13.72
N LEU A 93 1.75 -3.08 -13.53
CA LEU A 93 0.81 -2.54 -14.51
C LEU A 93 1.48 -2.50 -15.90
N PHE A 94 0.77 -2.88 -16.97
CA PHE A 94 1.27 -2.94 -18.35
C PHE A 94 2.44 -3.89 -18.68
N SER A 95 3.15 -4.47 -17.70
CA SER A 95 4.29 -5.37 -18.00
C SER A 95 3.90 -6.72 -18.63
N SER A 96 2.61 -7.08 -18.62
CA SER A 96 2.11 -8.26 -19.33
C SER A 96 2.30 -8.17 -20.84
N TYR A 97 2.36 -6.96 -21.41
CA TYR A 97 2.55 -6.74 -22.85
C TYR A 97 4.02 -6.78 -23.27
N PHE A 98 4.93 -6.51 -22.34
CA PHE A 98 6.37 -6.40 -22.61
C PHE A 98 7.15 -7.12 -21.50
N SER A 99 7.19 -8.46 -21.56
CA SER A 99 7.80 -9.31 -20.52
C SER A 99 9.33 -9.45 -20.68
N ASN A 100 10.02 -8.35 -21.01
CA ASN A 100 11.49 -8.32 -21.09
C ASN A 100 12.08 -7.74 -19.80
N GLU A 101 13.12 -8.37 -19.27
CA GLU A 101 13.89 -7.90 -18.13
C GLU A 101 14.32 -6.42 -18.27
N LYS A 102 14.95 -6.09 -19.41
CA LYS A 102 15.40 -4.72 -19.70
C LYS A 102 14.24 -3.75 -19.72
N PHE A 103 13.09 -4.16 -20.26
CA PHE A 103 11.89 -3.33 -20.30
C PHE A 103 11.43 -2.98 -18.89
N THR A 104 11.36 -3.96 -17.97
CA THR A 104 10.90 -3.69 -16.59
C THR A 104 11.83 -2.73 -15.83
N LEU A 105 13.15 -2.82 -16.05
CA LEU A 105 14.09 -1.87 -15.47
C LEU A 105 13.89 -0.46 -16.02
N TRP A 106 13.88 -0.31 -17.35
CA TRP A 106 13.72 0.99 -18.01
C TRP A 106 12.36 1.63 -17.73
N ALA A 107 11.28 0.85 -17.71
CA ALA A 107 9.97 1.34 -17.33
C ALA A 107 9.98 1.90 -15.89
N GLY A 108 10.63 1.20 -14.96
CA GLY A 108 10.81 1.68 -13.59
C GLY A 108 11.58 3.00 -13.52
N ILE A 109 12.72 3.08 -14.20
CA ILE A 109 13.57 4.28 -14.26
C ILE A 109 12.81 5.45 -14.89
N ILE A 110 12.11 5.24 -16.01
CA ILE A 110 11.34 6.29 -16.69
C ILE A 110 10.23 6.82 -15.80
N CYS A 111 9.51 5.94 -15.08
CA CYS A 111 8.49 6.38 -14.13
C CYS A 111 9.08 7.27 -13.04
N LEU A 112 10.17 6.83 -12.40
CA LEU A 112 10.84 7.62 -11.36
C LEU A 112 11.44 8.92 -11.90
N PHE A 113 11.89 8.93 -13.15
CA PHE A 113 12.38 10.14 -13.79
C PHE A 113 11.27 11.16 -14.06
N ILE A 114 10.10 10.71 -14.53
CA ILE A 114 8.92 11.57 -14.69
C ILE A 114 8.46 12.13 -13.33
N ASP A 115 8.39 11.27 -12.30
CA ASP A 115 8.06 11.67 -10.93
C ASP A 115 9.07 12.72 -10.40
N LEU A 116 10.36 12.52 -10.64
CA LEU A 116 11.41 13.48 -10.28
C LEU A 116 11.25 14.83 -10.99
N ILE A 117 10.90 14.85 -12.29
CA ILE A 117 10.64 16.11 -13.02
C ILE A 117 9.49 16.88 -12.38
N ILE A 118 8.41 16.20 -12.00
CA ILE A 118 7.28 16.82 -11.29
C ILE A 118 7.73 17.35 -9.92
N GLY A 119 8.54 16.58 -9.19
CA GLY A 119 9.16 17.02 -7.93
C GLY A 119 10.00 18.29 -8.10
N ILE A 120 10.89 18.33 -9.10
CA ILE A 120 11.72 19.49 -9.42
C ILE A 120 10.86 20.72 -9.76
N TYR A 121 9.80 20.53 -10.55
CA TYR A 121 8.86 21.60 -10.87
C TYR A 121 8.29 22.23 -9.58
N TYR A 122 7.87 21.43 -8.60
CA TYR A 122 7.33 21.95 -7.34
C TYR A 122 8.39 22.50 -6.38
N ILE A 123 9.62 21.98 -6.41
CA ILE A 123 10.75 22.56 -5.69
C ILE A 123 11.00 24.00 -6.14
N ILE A 124 10.91 24.26 -7.44
CA ILE A 124 11.16 25.59 -8.03
C ILE A 124 9.96 26.52 -7.86
N THR A 125 8.74 26.00 -7.97
CA THR A 125 7.52 26.83 -8.02
C THR A 125 6.82 27.04 -6.69
N ILE A 126 7.00 26.13 -5.72
CA ILE A 126 6.33 26.18 -4.42
C ILE A 126 7.32 26.43 -3.30
N ASP A 127 8.20 25.47 -3.02
CA ASP A 127 9.11 25.54 -1.88
C ASP A 127 10.27 24.53 -1.99
N TYR A 128 11.49 24.94 -1.63
CA TYR A 128 12.66 24.07 -1.60
C TYR A 128 12.51 22.90 -0.62
N ILE A 129 11.67 23.03 0.42
CA ILE A 129 11.41 21.95 1.40
C ILE A 129 10.81 20.71 0.71
N ILE A 130 10.15 20.86 -0.45
CA ILE A 130 9.66 19.74 -1.25
C ILE A 130 10.80 18.78 -1.67
N SER A 131 12.03 19.30 -1.78
CA SER A 131 13.22 18.49 -2.09
C SER A 131 13.46 17.39 -1.05
N PHE A 132 13.12 17.63 0.21
CA PHE A 132 13.22 16.60 1.26
C PHE A 132 12.33 15.40 0.93
N PHE A 133 11.06 15.63 0.57
CA PHE A 133 10.13 14.56 0.22
C PHE A 133 10.57 13.82 -1.05
N ALA A 134 11.03 14.55 -2.07
CA ALA A 134 11.51 13.98 -3.31
C ALA A 134 12.76 13.10 -3.12
N VAL A 135 13.75 13.59 -2.37
CA VAL A 135 15.00 12.86 -2.09
C VAL A 135 14.72 11.62 -1.25
N VAL A 136 13.96 11.75 -0.16
CA VAL A 136 13.63 10.62 0.72
C VAL A 136 12.78 9.58 -0.03
N GLY A 137 11.78 10.02 -0.80
CA GLY A 137 10.95 9.14 -1.62
C GLY A 137 11.76 8.39 -2.69
N GLY A 138 12.62 9.09 -3.42
CA GLY A 138 13.51 8.50 -4.42
C GLY A 138 14.50 7.50 -3.82
N LEU A 139 15.12 7.83 -2.69
CA LEU A 139 16.00 6.91 -1.96
C LEU A 139 15.25 5.65 -1.51
N ILE A 140 14.04 5.79 -0.98
CA ILE A 140 13.22 4.64 -0.61
C ILE A 140 12.88 3.80 -1.85
N ALA A 141 12.49 4.40 -2.97
CA ALA A 141 12.16 3.67 -4.19
C ALA A 141 13.34 2.80 -4.68
N LEU A 142 14.57 3.33 -4.62
CA LEU A 142 15.78 2.61 -5.01
C LEU A 142 16.21 1.56 -3.98
N LEU A 143 16.11 1.87 -2.68
CA LEU A 143 16.57 1.01 -1.59
C LEU A 143 15.49 0.05 -1.09
N PHE A 144 14.27 0.10 -1.62
CA PHE A 144 13.15 -0.70 -1.14
C PHE A 144 13.48 -2.19 -1.13
N THR A 145 13.97 -2.73 -2.25
CA THR A 145 14.29 -4.16 -2.36
C THR A 145 15.37 -4.60 -1.37
N PRO A 146 16.56 -3.96 -1.29
CA PRO A 146 17.56 -4.37 -0.30
C PRO A 146 17.07 -4.20 1.15
N LEU A 147 16.29 -3.17 1.47
CA LEU A 147 15.68 -3.01 2.80
C LEU A 147 14.65 -4.11 3.10
N MET A 148 13.83 -4.48 2.12
CA MET A 148 12.88 -5.57 2.23
C MET A 148 13.58 -6.90 2.53
N LEU A 149 14.68 -7.20 1.83
CA LEU A 149 15.47 -8.42 2.05
C LEU A 149 16.08 -8.48 3.47
N ARG A 150 16.30 -7.32 4.11
CA ARG A 150 16.71 -7.20 5.52
C ARG A 150 15.55 -7.27 6.51
N GLY A 151 14.32 -7.52 6.04
CA GLY A 151 13.13 -7.61 6.90
C GLY A 151 12.51 -6.25 7.27
N LEU A 152 12.91 -5.16 6.61
CA LEU A 152 12.39 -3.80 6.87
C LEU A 152 11.21 -3.42 5.97
N LYS A 153 10.57 -4.39 5.34
CA LYS A 153 9.48 -4.16 4.38
C LYS A 153 8.35 -3.32 4.98
N GLU A 154 7.81 -3.72 6.12
CA GLU A 154 6.62 -3.09 6.69
C GLU A 154 6.92 -1.69 7.25
N PRO A 155 8.03 -1.45 7.97
CA PRO A 155 8.42 -0.10 8.37
C PRO A 155 8.63 0.86 7.19
N VAL A 156 9.27 0.40 6.11
CA VAL A 156 9.51 1.24 4.92
C VAL A 156 8.17 1.58 4.24
N ILE A 157 7.29 0.60 4.07
CA ILE A 157 5.95 0.83 3.49
C ILE A 157 5.11 1.75 4.38
N PHE A 158 5.14 1.56 5.69
CA PHE A 158 4.49 2.43 6.68
C PHE A 158 4.94 3.88 6.51
N MET A 159 6.25 4.11 6.48
CA MET A 159 6.82 5.45 6.41
C MET A 159 6.52 6.12 5.06
N THR A 160 6.61 5.35 3.97
CA THR A 160 6.42 5.87 2.60
C THR A 160 4.98 6.28 2.37
N PHE A 161 4.04 5.35 2.49
CA PHE A 161 2.65 5.61 2.15
C PHE A 161 1.84 6.20 3.31
N GLY A 162 2.39 6.20 4.53
CA GLY A 162 1.85 6.96 5.65
C GLY A 162 2.44 8.38 5.67
N PRO A 163 3.32 8.70 6.63
CA PRO A 163 3.80 10.08 6.85
C PRO A 163 4.36 10.77 5.61
N LEU A 164 5.22 10.10 4.83
CA LEU A 164 5.92 10.76 3.74
C LEU A 164 4.95 11.23 2.63
N CYS A 165 4.10 10.34 2.12
CA CYS A 165 3.14 10.70 1.07
C CYS A 165 2.06 11.68 1.58
N VAL A 166 1.45 11.40 2.74
CA VAL A 166 0.37 12.26 3.27
C VAL A 166 0.89 13.67 3.54
N TYR A 167 2.04 13.78 4.22
CA TYR A 167 2.63 15.07 4.56
C TYR A 167 3.16 15.78 3.31
N GLY A 168 3.81 15.07 2.39
CA GLY A 168 4.30 15.68 1.15
C GLY A 168 3.18 16.33 0.34
N VAL A 169 2.03 15.67 0.24
CA VAL A 169 0.84 16.22 -0.43
C VAL A 169 0.28 17.42 0.32
N TYR A 170 0.11 17.30 1.65
CA TYR A 170 -0.36 18.41 2.47
C TYR A 170 0.57 19.63 2.35
N TYR A 171 1.89 19.45 2.49
CA TYR A 171 2.86 20.54 2.46
C TYR A 171 2.90 21.22 1.09
N ALA A 172 2.87 20.46 0.00
CA ALA A 172 2.85 21.01 -1.35
C ALA A 172 1.57 21.81 -1.65
N LEU A 173 0.47 21.58 -0.92
CA LEU A 173 -0.76 22.37 -1.04
C LEU A 173 -0.82 23.55 -0.07
N ALA A 174 -0.45 23.31 1.19
CA ALA A 174 -0.66 24.26 2.28
C ALA A 174 0.53 25.19 2.56
N VAL A 175 1.74 24.77 2.17
CA VAL A 175 3.05 25.41 2.45
C VAL A 175 3.15 25.83 3.91
N LYS A 176 2.88 24.88 4.79
CA LYS A 176 2.78 25.10 6.23
C LYS A 176 3.17 23.84 6.98
N PHE A 177 3.86 24.01 8.11
CA PHE A 177 4.11 22.92 9.04
C PHE A 177 2.92 22.74 9.98
N SER A 178 2.42 21.51 10.04
CA SER A 178 1.36 21.10 10.97
C SER A 178 1.60 19.67 11.46
N PHE A 179 1.07 19.34 12.64
CA PHE A 179 1.09 17.98 13.18
C PHE A 179 -0.06 17.12 12.65
N ASP A 180 -1.16 17.73 12.19
CA ASP A 180 -2.33 17.07 11.61
C ASP A 180 -1.98 16.01 10.55
N PRO A 181 -1.21 16.32 9.48
CA PRO A 181 -0.83 15.32 8.49
C PRO A 181 0.01 14.17 9.06
N VAL A 182 0.82 14.40 10.11
CA VAL A 182 1.58 13.33 10.76
C VAL A 182 0.60 12.36 11.41
N LEU A 183 -0.28 12.85 12.28
CA LEU A 183 -1.20 11.98 13.02
C LEU A 183 -2.23 11.30 12.13
N ALA A 184 -2.78 12.02 11.14
CA ALA A 184 -3.71 11.45 10.16
C ALA A 184 -3.08 10.33 9.33
N SER A 185 -1.76 10.37 9.11
CA SER A 185 -1.03 9.38 8.32
C SER A 185 -0.68 8.10 9.09
N ILE A 186 -0.60 8.14 10.43
CA ILE A 186 -0.27 6.97 11.26
C ILE A 186 -1.20 5.77 11.00
N PRO A 187 -2.55 5.92 11.08
CA PRO A 187 -3.43 4.79 10.80
C PRO A 187 -3.31 4.30 9.35
N ILE A 188 -3.14 5.21 8.39
CA ILE A 188 -2.93 4.89 6.98
C ILE A 188 -1.67 4.04 6.80
N GLY A 189 -0.55 4.45 7.40
CA GLY A 189 0.70 3.71 7.40
C GLY A 189 0.53 2.30 7.96
N PHE A 190 -0.19 2.14 9.07
CA PHE A 190 -0.45 0.81 9.64
C PHE A 190 -1.32 -0.07 8.73
N PHE A 191 -2.38 0.48 8.12
CA PHE A 191 -3.22 -0.27 7.18
C PHE A 191 -2.44 -0.72 5.95
N VAL A 192 -1.63 0.15 5.32
CA VAL A 192 -0.78 -0.25 4.19
C VAL A 192 0.28 -1.27 4.63
N ALA A 193 0.84 -1.14 5.84
CA ALA A 193 1.78 -2.12 6.39
C ALA A 193 1.15 -3.52 6.54
N VAL A 194 -0.13 -3.62 6.91
CA VAL A 194 -0.86 -4.89 6.92
C VAL A 194 -0.97 -5.49 5.51
N VAL A 195 -1.32 -4.67 4.51
CA VAL A 195 -1.37 -5.10 3.10
C VAL A 195 -0.01 -5.64 2.66
N ALA A 196 1.07 -4.91 2.94
CA ALA A 196 2.43 -5.33 2.62
C ALA A 196 2.84 -6.62 3.33
N TYR A 197 2.47 -6.79 4.60
CA TYR A 197 2.72 -8.00 5.37
C TYR A 197 2.01 -9.22 4.77
N LEU A 198 0.72 -9.07 4.43
CA LEU A 198 -0.06 -10.11 3.78
C LEU A 198 0.47 -10.44 2.38
N LYS A 199 0.89 -9.44 1.60
CA LYS A 199 1.54 -9.67 0.29
C LYS A 199 2.86 -10.44 0.44
N GLY A 200 3.50 -10.41 1.62
CA GLY A 200 4.77 -11.09 1.90
C GLY A 200 4.70 -12.40 2.65
N ALA A 201 3.53 -13.01 2.76
CA ALA A 201 3.41 -14.33 3.39
C ALA A 201 4.19 -15.41 2.64
N LYS A 202 4.76 -16.36 3.40
CA LYS A 202 5.42 -17.54 2.85
C LYS A 202 4.44 -18.72 2.88
N VAL A 203 4.34 -19.46 1.77
CA VAL A 203 3.57 -20.73 1.71
C VAL A 203 4.51 -21.91 1.77
N GLU A 204 4.21 -22.84 2.68
CA GLU A 204 4.70 -24.21 2.64
C GLU A 204 3.58 -25.12 2.12
N ILE A 205 3.80 -25.71 0.95
CA ILE A 205 2.87 -26.69 0.38
C ILE A 205 3.22 -28.03 1.02
N ILE A 206 2.39 -28.50 1.95
CA ILE A 206 2.53 -29.86 2.48
C ILE A 206 1.86 -30.78 1.47
N LYS A 207 2.66 -31.59 0.77
CA LYS A 207 2.14 -32.63 -0.13
C LYS A 207 1.61 -33.81 0.69
N GLY A 208 0.43 -33.66 1.28
CA GLY A 208 -0.46 -34.77 1.64
C GLY A 208 -1.56 -34.90 0.58
N ASN A 209 -2.21 -36.07 0.48
CA ASN A 209 -3.17 -36.52 -0.55
C ASN A 209 -4.25 -35.51 -1.05
N ASN A 210 -4.38 -34.31 -0.48
CA ASN A 210 -5.36 -33.28 -0.85
C ASN A 210 -4.81 -31.83 -1.00
N GLN A 211 -3.53 -31.62 -1.33
CA GLN A 211 -2.97 -30.29 -1.65
C GLN A 211 -3.30 -29.17 -0.63
N GLU A 212 -3.20 -29.44 0.67
CA GLU A 212 -3.35 -28.39 1.69
C GLU A 212 -2.06 -27.54 1.77
N SER A 213 -2.16 -26.27 1.37
CA SER A 213 -1.06 -25.30 1.47
C SER A 213 -1.16 -24.55 2.80
N ILE A 214 -0.19 -24.74 3.70
CA ILE A 214 -0.16 -24.01 4.97
C ILE A 214 0.59 -22.69 4.74
N ILE A 215 -0.07 -21.59 5.12
CA ILE A 215 0.49 -20.24 5.03
C ILE A 215 1.22 -19.94 6.34
N LYS A 216 2.55 -19.82 6.31
CA LYS A 216 3.35 -19.42 7.48
C LYS A 216 3.33 -17.90 7.61
N LEU A 217 2.61 -17.44 8.64
CA LEU A 217 2.47 -16.03 8.96
C LEU A 217 2.46 -15.82 10.48
N LYS A 218 3.12 -14.76 10.95
CA LYS A 218 3.03 -14.35 12.37
C LYS A 218 1.69 -13.64 12.58
N LYS A 219 0.63 -14.42 12.82
CA LYS A 219 -0.76 -13.95 13.04
C LYS A 219 -0.85 -12.79 14.03
N LYS A 220 -0.05 -12.83 15.11
CA LYS A 220 0.04 -11.77 16.13
C LYS A 220 0.41 -10.40 15.54
N ARG A 221 1.27 -10.36 14.52
CA ARG A 221 1.73 -9.11 13.91
C ARG A 221 0.60 -8.35 13.22
N ILE A 222 -0.31 -9.04 12.53
CA ILE A 222 -1.47 -8.42 11.89
C ILE A 222 -2.42 -7.83 12.92
N ILE A 223 -2.66 -8.56 14.00
CA ILE A 223 -3.52 -8.11 15.10
C ILE A 223 -2.93 -6.84 15.72
N ILE A 224 -1.63 -6.83 15.99
CA ILE A 224 -0.92 -5.66 16.54
C ILE A 224 -1.02 -4.47 15.57
N LEU A 225 -0.75 -4.67 14.28
CA LEU A 225 -0.81 -3.58 13.30
C LEU A 225 -2.22 -2.98 13.18
N TYR A 226 -3.28 -3.81 13.12
CA TYR A 226 -4.65 -3.30 13.13
C TYR A 226 -5.00 -2.61 14.45
N ALA A 227 -4.61 -3.19 15.58
CA ALA A 227 -4.86 -2.58 16.89
C ALA A 227 -4.20 -1.20 16.97
N LEU A 228 -2.94 -1.08 16.57
CA LEU A 228 -2.21 0.20 16.53
C LEU A 228 -2.88 1.19 15.57
N ALA A 229 -3.38 0.75 14.41
CA ALA A 229 -4.10 1.61 13.47
C ALA A 229 -5.39 2.20 14.09
N TYR A 230 -6.22 1.36 14.70
CA TYR A 230 -7.47 1.85 15.29
C TYR A 230 -7.24 2.65 16.57
N ILE A 231 -6.28 2.24 17.41
CA ILE A 231 -5.88 3.00 18.60
C ILE A 231 -5.34 4.37 18.18
N SER A 232 -4.54 4.47 17.11
CA SER A 232 -4.03 5.77 16.67
C SER A 232 -5.13 6.71 16.20
N ILE A 233 -6.21 6.20 15.58
CA ILE A 233 -7.40 7.02 15.27
C ILE A 233 -8.06 7.51 16.57
N ILE A 234 -8.33 6.61 17.51
CA ILE A 234 -9.00 6.94 18.77
C ILE A 234 -8.20 7.97 19.56
N VAL A 235 -6.89 7.74 19.74
CA VAL A 235 -6.01 8.64 20.49
C VAL A 235 -5.99 10.01 19.84
N SER A 236 -5.82 10.10 18.52
CA SER A 236 -5.74 11.39 17.81
C SER A 236 -7.02 12.21 17.93
N VAL A 237 -8.19 11.55 17.95
CA VAL A 237 -9.50 12.18 18.15
C VAL A 237 -9.68 12.61 19.61
N VAL A 238 -9.35 11.75 20.58
CA VAL A 238 -9.51 12.05 22.02
C VAL A 238 -8.59 13.21 22.44
N THR A 239 -7.37 13.28 21.90
CA THR A 239 -6.47 14.41 22.13
C THR A 239 -6.88 15.68 21.37
N SER A 240 -7.97 15.64 20.59
CA SER A 240 -8.48 16.77 19.78
C SER A 240 -7.43 17.38 18.84
N VAL A 241 -6.46 16.58 18.39
CA VAL A 241 -5.45 17.05 17.42
C VAL A 241 -5.96 16.90 16.00
N ILE A 242 -6.81 15.90 15.74
CA ILE A 242 -7.51 15.75 14.45
C ILE A 242 -9.03 15.89 14.67
N PRO A 243 -9.81 16.29 13.64
CA PRO A 243 -11.25 16.51 13.78
C PRO A 243 -12.02 15.29 14.28
N PHE A 244 -13.03 15.50 15.10
CA PHE A 244 -13.81 14.44 15.76
C PHE A 244 -14.36 13.41 14.76
N TRP A 245 -14.89 13.87 13.63
CA TRP A 245 -15.51 13.00 12.62
C TRP A 245 -14.55 12.04 11.93
N THR A 246 -13.22 12.23 12.07
CA THR A 246 -12.23 11.24 11.58
C THR A 246 -12.36 9.88 12.30
N ILE A 247 -13.05 9.82 13.45
CA ILE A 247 -13.39 8.58 14.17
C ILE A 247 -14.17 7.58 13.29
N LEU A 248 -14.87 8.06 12.27
CA LEU A 248 -15.58 7.23 11.29
C LEU A 248 -14.64 6.25 10.56
N GLY A 249 -13.32 6.50 10.55
CA GLY A 249 -12.32 5.56 10.06
C GLY A 249 -12.37 4.18 10.71
N ILE A 250 -12.93 4.06 11.93
CA ILE A 250 -13.11 2.80 12.65
C ILE A 250 -14.20 1.92 12.04
N LEU A 251 -15.09 2.46 11.18
CA LEU A 251 -16.15 1.69 10.54
C LEU A 251 -15.63 0.56 9.62
N SER A 252 -14.34 0.57 9.26
CA SER A 252 -13.67 -0.52 8.55
C SER A 252 -13.34 -1.75 9.44
N MET A 253 -13.49 -1.63 10.76
CA MET A 253 -13.14 -2.66 11.75
C MET A 253 -13.81 -4.02 11.52
N PRO A 254 -15.11 -4.13 11.12
CA PRO A 254 -15.72 -5.42 10.80
C PRO A 254 -14.99 -6.15 9.67
N ILE A 255 -14.48 -5.42 8.67
CA ILE A 255 -13.73 -6.01 7.55
C ILE A 255 -12.35 -6.45 8.02
N ALA A 256 -11.68 -5.67 8.86
CA ALA A 256 -10.40 -6.07 9.47
C ALA A 256 -10.56 -7.34 10.31
N TYR A 257 -11.67 -7.49 11.03
CA TYR A 257 -11.99 -8.73 11.75
C TYR A 257 -12.12 -9.94 10.82
N LEU A 258 -12.75 -9.77 9.65
CA LEU A 258 -12.82 -10.84 8.64
C LEU A 258 -11.43 -11.26 8.15
N VAL A 259 -10.51 -10.31 7.96
CA VAL A 259 -9.10 -10.60 7.60
C VAL A 259 -8.43 -11.42 8.69
N ILE A 260 -8.57 -11.01 9.96
CA ILE A 260 -7.99 -11.71 11.11
C ILE A 260 -8.58 -13.13 11.24
N LYS A 261 -9.88 -13.28 11.02
CA LYS A 261 -10.57 -14.59 11.07
C LYS A 261 -10.02 -15.56 10.04
N VAL A 262 -9.81 -15.11 8.79
CA VAL A 262 -9.21 -15.94 7.74
C VAL A 262 -7.78 -16.32 8.10
N VAL A 263 -6.96 -15.34 8.50
CA VAL A 263 -5.54 -15.55 8.84
C VAL A 263 -5.36 -16.48 10.05
N LYS A 264 -6.28 -16.45 11.02
CA LYS A 264 -6.22 -17.34 12.18
C LYS A 264 -6.54 -18.79 11.83
N ASN A 265 -7.39 -19.03 10.83
CA ASN A 265 -7.82 -20.35 10.43
C ASN A 265 -6.72 -21.08 9.64
N GLU A 266 -6.12 -22.11 10.24
CA GLU A 266 -5.01 -22.87 9.65
C GLU A 266 -5.43 -23.73 8.45
N LYS A 267 -6.73 -23.97 8.31
CA LYS A 267 -7.32 -24.71 7.18
C LYS A 267 -7.79 -23.80 6.05
N SER A 268 -7.50 -22.49 6.09
CA SER A 268 -7.95 -21.56 5.05
C SER A 268 -7.33 -21.91 3.70
N LEU A 269 -8.14 -21.95 2.64
CA LEU A 269 -7.64 -22.18 1.29
C LEU A 269 -6.82 -20.97 0.81
N LEU A 270 -5.91 -21.20 -0.15
CA LEU A 270 -5.14 -20.12 -0.79
C LEU A 270 -6.03 -19.01 -1.38
N SER A 271 -7.21 -19.38 -1.88
CA SER A 271 -8.21 -18.43 -2.40
C SER A 271 -8.74 -17.51 -1.29
N ASP A 272 -9.10 -18.06 -0.13
CA ASP A 272 -9.59 -17.29 1.02
C ASP A 272 -8.55 -16.28 1.49
N TYR A 273 -7.27 -16.69 1.48
CA TYR A 273 -6.16 -15.83 1.82
C TYR A 273 -6.02 -14.64 0.87
N LEU A 274 -6.10 -14.87 -0.45
CA LEU A 274 -6.03 -13.79 -1.44
C LEU A 274 -7.20 -12.82 -1.27
N TRP A 275 -8.40 -13.32 -1.00
CA TRP A 275 -9.54 -12.46 -0.65
C TRP A 275 -9.36 -11.72 0.67
N ALA A 276 -8.65 -12.28 1.65
CA ALA A 276 -8.26 -11.55 2.85
C ALA A 276 -7.28 -10.40 2.54
N VAL A 277 -6.39 -10.57 1.55
CA VAL A 277 -5.54 -9.47 1.05
C VAL A 277 -6.41 -8.38 0.41
N VAL A 278 -7.38 -8.74 -0.44
CA VAL A 278 -8.34 -7.77 -1.01
C VAL A 278 -9.07 -7.01 0.10
N LYS A 279 -9.60 -7.71 1.10
CA LYS A 279 -10.29 -7.10 2.25
C LYS A 279 -9.36 -6.17 3.05
N SER A 280 -8.08 -6.50 3.21
CA SER A 280 -7.13 -5.59 3.87
C SER A 280 -6.92 -4.28 3.10
N ILE A 281 -6.96 -4.34 1.76
CA ILE A 281 -6.92 -3.14 0.93
C ILE A 281 -8.23 -2.36 1.04
N MET A 282 -9.38 -3.02 1.13
CA MET A 282 -10.65 -2.36 1.39
C MET A 282 -10.65 -1.63 2.75
N VAL A 283 -10.03 -2.20 3.78
CA VAL A 283 -9.86 -1.51 5.09
C VAL A 283 -9.08 -0.20 4.92
N LEU A 284 -7.96 -0.21 4.19
CA LEU A 284 -7.20 1.00 3.87
C LEU A 284 -8.07 2.05 3.17
N ILE A 285 -8.78 1.64 2.11
CA ILE A 285 -9.62 2.53 1.30
C ILE A 285 -10.73 3.15 2.13
N ILE A 286 -11.52 2.31 2.82
CA ILE A 286 -12.68 2.74 3.59
C ILE A 286 -12.25 3.67 4.73
N SER A 287 -11.21 3.29 5.49
CA SER A 287 -10.71 4.11 6.60
C SER A 287 -10.17 5.44 6.09
N GLY A 288 -9.38 5.44 5.01
CA GLY A 288 -8.82 6.65 4.44
C GLY A 288 -9.87 7.61 3.91
N ILE A 289 -10.91 7.11 3.25
CA ILE A 289 -12.05 7.92 2.79
C ILE A 289 -12.81 8.51 3.99
N PHE A 290 -13.13 7.72 5.02
CA PHE A 290 -13.83 8.24 6.20
C PHE A 290 -13.02 9.26 6.98
N ILE A 291 -11.70 9.05 7.13
CA ILE A 291 -10.81 10.06 7.72
C ILE A 291 -10.84 11.35 6.90
N SER A 292 -10.75 11.24 5.57
CA SER A 292 -10.76 12.41 4.67
C SER A 292 -12.08 13.18 4.72
N ILE A 293 -13.21 12.47 4.77
CA ILE A 293 -14.54 13.06 4.97
C ILE A 293 -14.60 13.73 6.35
N GLY A 294 -14.08 13.08 7.40
CA GLY A 294 -14.08 13.60 8.76
C GLY A 294 -13.35 14.94 8.91
N TYR A 295 -12.32 15.20 8.10
CA TYR A 295 -11.66 16.51 8.07
C TYR A 295 -12.53 17.64 7.50
N ASN A 296 -13.54 17.30 6.71
CA ASN A 296 -14.35 18.27 5.95
C ASN A 296 -15.78 18.39 6.48
N ILE A 297 -16.15 17.63 7.52
CA ILE A 297 -17.42 17.82 8.25
C ILE A 297 -17.18 18.87 9.33
N ARG A 298 -17.93 19.97 9.24
CA ARG A 298 -17.99 21.03 10.25
C ARG A 298 -19.01 20.69 11.33
#